data_AF-A0A0Z8HM95-F1
#
_entry.id   AF-A0A0Z8HM95-F1
#
_cell.length_a   1.000
_cell.length_b   1.000
_cell.length_c   1.000
_cell.angle_alpha   90.00
_cell.angle_beta   90.00
_cell.angle_gamma   90.00
#
_symmetry.space_group_name_H-M   'P 1'
#
loop_
_entity.id
_entity.type
_entity.pdbx_description
1 polymer ?
#
loop_
_entity_poly.entity_id
_entity_poly.type
_entity_poly.pdbx_seq_one_letter_code
_entity_poly.pdbx_strand_id
1 'polypeptide(L)'
;MIEKPKGKINEIVYFHTTDSESQNRIYPNLIQLFILLDEILKADETTSSLHVTPFYVNEMLNFQEEFDIAHLYIETKENVTLIEKEEFAKKTCFG
;
A
#
# COMPACT_ATOMS: atom_id res chain seq x y z
N MET A 1 -14.65 3.43 -15.59
CA MET A 1 -14.96 2.94 -14.24
C MET A 1 -13.78 2.08 -13.81
N ILE A 2 -13.19 2.39 -12.66
CA ILE A 2 -12.15 1.57 -12.06
C ILE A 2 -12.84 0.27 -11.64
N GLU A 3 -12.38 -0.87 -12.15
CA GLU A 3 -13.00 -2.16 -11.84
C GLU A 3 -12.64 -2.59 -10.42
N LYS A 4 -13.66 -3.05 -9.67
CA LYS A 4 -13.43 -3.58 -8.33
C LYS A 4 -12.67 -4.92 -8.43
N PRO A 5 -11.46 -5.02 -7.84
CA PRO A 5 -10.68 -6.25 -7.84
C PRO A 5 -11.29 -7.30 -6.90
N LYS A 6 -10.90 -8.58 -7.10
CA LYS A 6 -11.29 -9.70 -6.23
C LYS A 6 -10.33 -9.87 -5.06
N GLY A 7 -10.83 -10.42 -3.95
CA GLY A 7 -10.06 -10.74 -2.74
C GLY A 7 -10.21 -9.66 -1.68
N LYS A 8 -10.37 -10.06 -0.40
CA LYS A 8 -10.87 -9.15 0.64
C LYS A 8 -9.95 -7.96 0.87
N ILE A 9 -8.64 -8.17 0.85
CA ILE A 9 -7.64 -7.09 0.97
C ILE A 9 -7.75 -6.11 -0.20
N ASN A 10 -7.86 -6.61 -1.43
CA ASN A 10 -7.99 -5.76 -2.62
C ASN A 10 -9.29 -4.95 -2.59
N GLU A 11 -10.37 -5.54 -2.10
CA GLU A 11 -11.64 -4.85 -1.92
C GLU A 11 -11.53 -3.74 -0.87
N ILE A 12 -10.88 -3.99 0.27
CA ILE A 12 -10.61 -2.96 1.29
C ILE A 12 -9.83 -1.80 0.66
N VAL A 13 -8.70 -2.08 0.00
CA VAL A 13 -7.91 -1.04 -0.68
C VAL A 13 -8.77 -0.27 -1.67
N TYR A 14 -9.53 -0.96 -2.51
CA TYR A 14 -10.43 -0.34 -3.48
C TYR A 14 -11.41 0.64 -2.83
N PHE A 15 -12.05 0.26 -1.72
CA PHE A 15 -13.03 1.11 -1.03
C PHE A 15 -12.42 2.35 -0.40
N HIS A 16 -11.15 2.29 0.02
CA HIS A 16 -10.44 3.43 0.62
C HIS A 16 -9.76 4.33 -0.42
N THR A 17 -9.50 3.82 -1.63
CA THR A 17 -8.74 4.56 -2.67
C THR A 17 -9.55 4.89 -3.92
N THR A 18 -10.87 4.72 -3.90
CA THR A 18 -11.75 4.98 -5.05
C THR A 18 -12.97 5.76 -4.61
N ASP A 19 -13.41 6.72 -5.42
CA ASP A 19 -14.65 7.45 -5.14
C ASP A 19 -15.90 6.56 -5.23
N SER A 20 -17.02 7.06 -4.70
CA SER A 20 -18.29 6.33 -4.66
C SER A 20 -18.85 5.97 -6.04
N GLU A 21 -18.45 6.72 -7.06
CA GLU A 21 -18.87 6.49 -8.45
C GLU A 21 -17.89 5.56 -9.20
N SER A 22 -16.80 5.14 -8.56
CA SER A 22 -15.76 4.32 -9.16
C SER A 22 -15.12 4.97 -10.38
N GLN A 23 -15.04 6.30 -10.42
CA GLN A 23 -14.51 7.09 -11.53
C GLN A 23 -13.09 7.56 -11.28
N ASN A 24 -12.79 8.00 -10.05
CA ASN A 24 -11.49 8.58 -9.71
C ASN A 24 -10.81 7.84 -8.57
N ARG A 25 -9.48 7.91 -8.56
CA ARG A 25 -8.65 7.47 -7.42
C ARG A 25 -8.66 8.53 -6.34
N ILE A 26 -8.79 8.09 -5.10
CA ILE A 26 -8.61 8.90 -3.90
C ILE A 26 -7.28 8.50 -3.29
N TYR A 27 -6.47 9.50 -2.95
CA TYR A 27 -5.19 9.27 -2.30
C TYR A 27 -5.33 9.46 -0.80
N PRO A 28 -5.12 8.42 0.01
CA PRO A 28 -5.26 8.52 1.44
C PRO A 28 -4.16 9.40 2.03
N ASN A 29 -4.53 10.30 2.94
CA ASN A 29 -3.56 10.92 3.83
C ASN A 29 -3.08 9.90 4.89
N LEU A 30 -2.12 10.30 5.73
CA LEU A 30 -1.53 9.40 6.74
C LEU A 30 -2.57 8.78 7.70
N ILE A 31 -3.59 9.55 8.11
CA ILE A 31 -4.64 9.05 9.02
C ILE A 31 -5.48 7.98 8.30
N GLN A 32 -5.88 8.26 7.07
CA GLN A 32 -6.65 7.32 6.25
C GLN A 32 -5.86 6.05 5.93
N LEU A 33 -4.55 6.18 5.69
CA LEU A 33 -3.67 5.03 5.49
C LEU A 33 -3.63 4.12 6.72
N PHE A 34 -3.54 4.69 7.94
CA PHE A 34 -3.56 3.86 9.15
C PHE A 34 -4.89 3.14 9.36
N ILE A 35 -6.03 3.77 9.04
CA ILE A 35 -7.35 3.14 9.09
C ILE A 35 -7.42 1.97 8.09
N LEU A 36 -6.98 2.19 6.85
CA LEU A 36 -6.92 1.16 5.80
C LEU A 36 -6.08 -0.04 6.27
N LEU A 37 -4.89 0.20 6.82
CA LEU A 37 -4.00 -0.86 7.30
C LEU A 37 -4.61 -1.65 8.47
N ASP A 38 -5.31 -0.99 9.39
CA ASP A 38 -6.01 -1.64 10.50
C ASP A 38 -7.17 -2.52 10.00
N GLU A 39 -7.89 -2.11 8.96
CA GLU A 39 -8.91 -2.95 8.32
C GLU A 39 -8.31 -4.17 7.60
N ILE A 40 -7.16 -4.01 6.93
CA ILE A 40 -6.43 -5.14 6.33
C ILE A 40 -6.03 -6.15 7.40
N LEU A 41 -5.51 -5.69 8.55
CA LEU A 41 -5.13 -6.58 9.66
C LEU A 41 -6.33 -7.36 10.23
N LYS A 42 -7.53 -6.78 10.19
CA LYS A 42 -8.78 -7.42 10.62
C LYS A 42 -9.42 -8.31 9.55
N ALA A 43 -8.89 -8.31 8.32
CA ALA A 43 -9.48 -9.05 7.21
C ALA A 43 -9.29 -10.57 7.34
N ASP A 44 -8.37 -11.05 8.18
CA ASP A 44 -8.05 -12.48 8.36
C ASP A 44 -7.76 -13.18 7.01
N GLU A 45 -7.10 -12.45 6.11
CA GLU A 45 -6.65 -12.91 4.79
C GLU A 45 -5.19 -12.46 4.62
N THR A 46 -4.41 -13.21 3.85
CA THR A 46 -3.01 -12.87 3.53
C THR A 46 -2.91 -12.43 2.08
N THR A 47 -2.07 -11.43 1.80
CA THR A 47 -1.67 -11.05 0.45
C THR A 47 -0.18 -11.32 0.27
N SER A 48 0.26 -11.68 -0.93
CA SER A 48 1.68 -11.88 -1.24
C SER A 48 2.50 -10.61 -1.07
N SER A 49 1.89 -9.45 -1.33
CA SER A 49 2.52 -8.15 -1.15
C SER A 49 1.50 -7.02 -0.97
N LEU A 50 1.92 -5.98 -0.26
CA LEU A 50 1.29 -4.67 -0.23
C LEU A 50 2.28 -3.62 -0.75
N HIS A 51 1.83 -2.72 -1.60
CA HIS A 51 2.65 -1.65 -2.16
C HIS A 51 2.08 -0.29 -1.76
N VAL A 52 2.91 0.55 -1.16
CA VAL A 52 2.55 1.93 -0.77
C VAL A 52 3.60 2.85 -1.36
N THR A 53 3.16 3.74 -2.27
CA THR A 53 4.01 4.77 -2.87
C THR A 53 3.67 6.12 -2.23
N PRO A 54 4.50 6.61 -1.30
CA PRO A 54 4.33 7.96 -0.78
C PRO A 54 4.68 8.98 -1.86
N PHE A 55 3.91 10.06 -1.92
CA PHE A 55 4.16 11.17 -2.83
C PHE A 55 3.78 12.49 -2.17
N TYR A 56 4.36 13.56 -2.68
CA TYR A 56 4.04 14.93 -2.31
C TYR A 56 3.33 15.62 -3.48
N VAL A 57 2.26 16.36 -3.18
CA VAL A 57 1.56 17.20 -4.16
C VAL A 57 1.76 18.66 -3.79
N ASN A 58 2.26 19.43 -4.74
CA ASN A 58 2.26 20.88 -4.70
C ASN A 58 1.17 21.41 -5.63
N GLU A 59 0.01 21.74 -5.04
CA GLU A 59 -1.14 22.26 -5.80
C GLU A 59 -0.82 23.58 -6.52
N MET A 60 0.02 24.44 -5.93
CA MET A 60 0.38 25.75 -6.50
C MET A 60 1.20 25.62 -7.78
N LEU A 61 2.01 24.57 -7.89
CA LEU A 61 2.86 24.29 -9.05
C LEU A 61 2.28 23.20 -9.96
N ASN A 62 1.11 22.64 -9.62
CA ASN A 62 0.52 21.47 -10.26
C ASN A 62 1.55 20.33 -10.45
N PHE A 63 2.31 20.06 -9.38
CA PHE A 63 3.46 19.16 -9.39
C PHE A 63 3.27 18.03 -8.38
N GLN A 64 3.58 16.80 -8.79
CA GLN A 64 3.61 15.62 -7.94
C GLN A 64 5.01 15.01 -7.98
N GLU A 65 5.57 14.74 -6.81
CA GLU A 65 6.85 14.06 -6.64
C GLU A 65 6.63 12.80 -5.84
N GLU A 66 6.87 11.64 -6.47
CA GLU A 66 6.89 10.37 -5.76
C GLU A 66 8.21 10.28 -4.99
N PHE A 67 8.11 9.90 -3.72
CA PHE A 67 9.32 9.67 -2.93
C PHE A 67 9.90 8.32 -3.33
N ASP A 68 10.74 8.32 -4.38
CA ASP A 68 11.44 7.13 -4.89
C ASP A 68 12.26 6.39 -3.79
N ILE A 69 12.57 7.12 -2.71
CA ILE A 69 13.38 6.68 -1.58
C ILE A 69 12.65 5.78 -0.57
N ALA A 70 11.31 5.65 -0.62
CA ALA A 70 10.55 4.94 0.41
C ALA A 70 9.44 4.04 -0.17
N HIS A 71 9.84 2.96 -0.82
CA HIS A 71 8.92 1.88 -1.17
C HIS A 71 8.75 0.93 0.03
N LEU A 72 7.60 0.97 0.70
CA LEU A 72 7.27 -0.03 1.72
C LEU A 72 6.87 -1.33 1.01
N TYR A 73 7.80 -2.28 0.91
CA TYR A 73 7.55 -3.60 0.37
C TYR A 73 7.52 -4.64 1.50
N ILE A 74 6.37 -5.30 1.66
CA ILE A 74 6.19 -6.40 2.62
C ILE A 74 5.89 -7.66 1.80
N GLU A 75 6.80 -8.64 1.84
CA GLU A 75 6.61 -9.96 1.23
C GLU A 75 6.29 -10.99 2.32
N THR A 76 5.22 -11.77 2.15
CA THR A 76 4.87 -12.87 3.06
C THR A 76 5.23 -14.21 2.43
N LYS A 77 5.99 -15.06 3.16
CA LYS A 77 6.27 -16.46 2.78
C LYS A 77 5.92 -17.40 3.93
N GLU A 78 5.47 -18.61 3.61
CA GLU A 78 5.05 -19.60 4.61
C GLU A 78 6.19 -20.08 5.52
N ASN A 79 7.42 -20.18 4.98
CA ASN A 79 8.61 -20.56 5.73
C ASN A 79 9.70 -19.53 5.49
N VAL A 80 9.87 -18.60 6.43
CA VAL A 80 10.96 -17.60 6.40
C VAL A 80 11.97 -17.98 7.47
N THR A 81 13.19 -18.30 7.06
CA THR A 81 14.32 -18.47 8.00
C THR A 81 14.80 -17.11 8.52
N LEU A 82 15.47 -17.12 9.68
CA LEU A 82 16.01 -15.89 10.28
C LEU A 82 16.99 -15.17 9.34
N ILE A 83 17.78 -15.92 8.58
CA ILE A 83 18.76 -15.39 7.61
C ILE A 83 18.04 -14.68 6.46
N GLU A 84 17.01 -15.31 5.87
CA GLU A 84 16.22 -14.69 4.78
C GLU A 84 15.53 -13.40 5.23
N LYS A 85 15.05 -13.35 6.47
CA LYS A 85 14.46 -12.13 7.05
C LYS A 85 15.49 -11.00 7.17
N GLU A 86 16.70 -11.30 7.65
CA GLU A 86 17.78 -10.32 7.81
C GLU A 86 18.31 -9.81 6.47
N GLU A 87 18.46 -10.69 5.47
CA GLU A 87 18.87 -10.32 4.11
C GLU A 87 17.83 -9.45 3.41
N PHE A 88 16.55 -9.79 3.55
CA PHE A 88 15.45 -9.00 3.01
C PHE A 88 15.48 -7.56 3.55
N ALA A 89 15.52 -7.40 4.88
CA ALA A 89 15.52 -6.08 5.51
C ALA A 89 16.71 -5.21 5.08
N LYS A 90 17.91 -5.79 4.91
CA LYS A 90 19.08 -5.07 4.41
C LYS A 90 18.89 -4.60 2.96
N LYS A 91 18.29 -5.43 2.11
CA LYS A 91 18.08 -5.12 0.70
C LYS A 91 16.99 -4.06 0.48
N THR A 92 15.94 -4.05 1.29
CA THR A 92 14.74 -3.23 1.03
C THR A 92 14.61 -1.98 1.91
N CYS A 93 15.22 -1.93 3.09
CA CYS A 93 15.07 -0.79 4.01
C CYS A 93 16.29 0.15 4.08
N PHE A 94 17.44 -0.22 3.53
CA PHE A 94 18.71 0.54 3.65
C PHE A 94 19.47 0.69 2.33
N GLY A 95 18.77 0.70 1.20
CA GLY A 95 19.34 0.95 -0.14
C GLY A 95 19.56 2.43 -0.42
#